data_AF-A0AB36ZW72-F1
#
_entry.id   AF-A0AB36ZW72-F1
#
_cell.length_a   1.000
_cell.length_b   1.000
_cell.length_c   1.000
_cell.angle_alpha   90.00
_cell.angle_beta   90.00
_cell.angle_gamma   90.00
#
_symmetry.space_group_name_H-M   'P 1'
#
loop_
_entity.id
_entity.type
_entity.pdbx_description
1 polymer ?
#
loop_
_entity_poly.entity_id
_entity_poly.type
_entity_poly.pdbx_seq_one_letter_code
_entity_poly.pdbx_strand_id
1 'polypeptide(L)' 'MLSIRILTNNDIPKIEEMKQDFNIFRVVDTKKGKLEMVEFFNKDGVFRGFGRDTKAAYKRAKRAVMKYYKNK' A
#
# COMPACT_ATOMS: atom_id res chain seq x y z
N MET A 1 14.92 -2.68 14.11
CA MET A 1 15.01 -1.34 13.52
C MET A 1 13.74 -1.07 12.72
N LEU A 2 13.20 0.14 12.78
CA LEU A 2 12.10 0.58 11.94
C LEU A 2 12.71 1.10 10.63
N SER A 3 12.24 0.62 9.47
CA SER A 3 12.59 1.22 8.18
C SER A 3 11.34 1.67 7.47
N ILE A 4 11.41 2.83 6.85
CA ILE A 4 10.30 3.44 6.10
C ILE A 4 10.85 3.80 4.72
N ARG A 5 10.13 3.40 3.67
CA ARG A 5 10.52 3.65 2.29
C ARG A 5 9.31 3.92 1.43
N ILE A 6 9.46 4.78 0.44
CA ILE A 6 8.38 5.06 -0.51
C ILE A 6 8.48 4.09 -1.67
N LEU A 7 7.34 3.46 -2.00
CA LEU A 7 7.28 2.54 -3.12
C LEU A 7 7.06 3.29 -4.44
N THR A 8 7.81 2.85 -5.44
CA THR A 8 7.81 3.36 -6.80
C THR A 8 7.47 2.25 -7.79
N ASN A 9 7.35 2.58 -9.07
CA ASN A 9 7.05 1.60 -10.11
C ASN A 9 8.16 0.57 -10.30
N ASN A 10 9.39 0.87 -9.86
CA ASN A 10 10.51 -0.09 -9.83
C ASN A 10 10.31 -1.18 -8.77
N ASP A 11 9.54 -0.90 -7.72
CA ASP A 11 9.30 -1.82 -6.60
C ASP A 11 8.08 -2.71 -6.86
N ILE A 12 7.00 -2.08 -7.33
CA ILE A 12 5.73 -2.73 -7.62
C ILE A 12 5.28 -2.26 -9.00
N PRO A 13 5.33 -3.16 -10.01
CA PRO A 13 4.77 -2.85 -11.32
C PRO A 13 3.30 -2.46 -11.19
N LYS A 14 2.88 -1.42 -11.93
CA LYS A 14 1.50 -0.91 -11.95
C LYS A 14 1.05 -0.23 -10.65
N ILE A 15 1.98 0.19 -9.81
CA ILE A 15 1.65 1.03 -8.66
C ILE A 15 1.08 2.38 -9.09
N GLU A 16 1.51 2.91 -10.25
CA GLU A 16 1.01 4.17 -10.78
C GLU A 16 -0.44 4.07 -11.27
N GLU A 17 -0.84 2.95 -11.90
CA GLU A 17 -2.24 2.67 -12.24
C GLU A 17 -3.12 2.72 -10.97
N MET A 18 -2.68 2.02 -9.91
CA MET A 18 -3.37 2.06 -8.61
C MET A 18 -3.45 3.47 -8.02
N LYS A 19 -2.40 4.28 -8.18
CA LYS A 19 -2.40 5.65 -7.70
C LYS A 19 -3.41 6.53 -8.42
N GLN A 20 -3.51 6.38 -9.73
CA GLN A 20 -4.49 7.09 -10.56
C GLN A 20 -5.92 6.64 -10.23
N ASP A 21 -6.19 5.34 -10.23
CA ASP A 21 -7.54 4.78 -10.02
C ASP A 21 -8.17 5.20 -8.68
N PHE A 22 -7.36 5.34 -7.63
CA PHE A 22 -7.83 5.58 -6.26
C PHE A 22 -7.32 6.89 -5.63
N ASN A 23 -6.78 7.79 -6.46
CA ASN A 23 -6.19 9.07 -6.04
C ASN A 23 -5.19 8.92 -4.87
N ILE A 24 -4.33 7.90 -4.95
CA ILE A 24 -3.30 7.63 -3.93
C ILE A 24 -2.09 8.51 -4.24
N PHE A 25 -1.80 9.47 -3.37
CA PHE A 25 -0.65 10.36 -3.53
C PHE A 25 0.63 9.79 -2.92
N ARG A 26 0.53 8.78 -2.03
CA ARG A 26 1.70 8.12 -1.45
C ARG A 26 1.47 6.64 -1.19
N VAL A 27 2.50 5.85 -1.50
CA VAL A 27 2.61 4.46 -1.06
C VAL A 27 3.88 4.30 -0.24
N VAL A 28 3.73 3.82 0.99
CA VAL A 28 4.84 3.64 1.92
C VAL A 28 4.95 2.18 2.33
N ASP A 29 6.16 1.66 2.34
CA ASP A 29 6.55 0.39 2.92
C ASP A 29 7.25 0.63 4.26
N THR A 30 6.74 0.01 5.32
CA THR A 30 7.23 0.14 6.68
C THR A 30 7.53 -1.25 7.24
N LYS A 31 8.79 -1.47 7.62
CA LYS A 31 9.26 -2.71 8.24
C LYS A 31 9.53 -2.52 9.71
N LYS A 32 8.99 -3.41 10.55
CA LYS A 32 9.33 -3.52 11.98
C LYS A 32 9.58 -4.97 12.35
N GLY A 33 10.86 -5.35 12.45
CA GLY A 33 11.24 -6.73 12.69
C GLY A 33 10.85 -7.64 11.51
N LYS A 34 10.01 -8.65 11.77
CA LYS A 34 9.48 -9.58 10.74
C LYS A 34 8.17 -9.11 10.10
N LEU A 35 7.62 -7.97 10.56
CA LEU A 35 6.35 -7.44 10.05
C LEU A 35 6.62 -6.41 8.96
N GLU A 36 6.09 -6.65 7.77
CA GLU A 36 6.03 -5.67 6.68
C GLU A 36 4.63 -5.05 6.60
N MET A 37 4.58 -3.76 6.31
CA MET A 37 3.36 -2.99 6.19
C MET A 37 3.43 -2.12 4.95
N VAL A 38 2.37 -2.14 4.13
CA VAL A 38 2.22 -1.21 3.01
C VAL A 38 1.01 -0.33 3.27
N GLU A 39 1.19 0.96 3.07
CA GLU A 39 0.21 2.00 3.36
C GLU A 39 -0.05 2.83 2.11
N PHE A 40 -1.32 2.90 1.71
CA PHE A 40 -1.80 3.78 0.66
C PHE A 40 -2.47 5.00 1.28
N PHE A 41 -1.93 6.18 0.98
CA PHE A 41 -2.47 7.46 1.43
C PHE A 41 -3.25 8.09 0.29
N ASN A 42 -4.54 8.33 0.50
CA ASN A 42 -5.41 9.00 -0.45
C ASN A 42 -6.35 9.98 0.26
N LYS A 43 -7.26 10.62 -0.50
CA LYS A 43 -8.22 11.58 0.05
C LYS A 43 -9.21 11.00 1.08
N ASP A 44 -9.43 9.68 1.05
CA ASP A 44 -10.41 8.99 1.90
C ASP A 44 -9.75 8.37 3.15
N GLY A 45 -8.43 8.52 3.32
CA GLY A 45 -7.68 8.10 4.50
C GLY A 45 -6.44 7.26 4.17
N VAL A 46 -6.13 6.31 5.06
CA VAL A 46 -4.99 5.41 4.92
C VAL A 46 -5.46 3.97 4.87
N PHE A 47 -5.11 3.27 3.79
CA PHE A 47 -5.35 1.84 3.65
C PHE A 47 -4.06 1.07 3.91
N ARG A 48 -4.03 0.31 5.00
CA ARG A 48 -2.87 -0.46 5.44
C ARG A 48 -3.06 -1.95 5.20
N GLY A 49 -2.04 -2.59 4.65
CA GLY A 49 -1.92 -4.04 4.54
C GLY A 49 -0.68 -4.54 5.25
N PHE A 50 -0.80 -5.68 5.95
CA PHE A 50 0.31 -6.33 6.65
C PHE A 50 0.78 -7.57 5.88
N GLY A 51 2.06 -7.90 5.93
CA GLY A 51 2.63 -9.03 5.20
C GLY A 51 3.88 -9.60 5.84
N ARG A 52 4.28 -10.78 5.35
CA ARG A 52 5.61 -11.36 5.60
C ARG A 52 6.68 -10.69 4.72
N ASP A 53 6.26 -10.10 3.61
CA ASP A 53 7.05 -9.35 2.65
C ASP A 53 6.21 -8.17 2.11
N THR A 54 6.87 -7.20 1.46
CA THR A 54 6.25 -6.00 0.88
C THR A 54 5.16 -6.35 -0.15
N LYS A 55 5.32 -7.42 -0.93
CA LYS A 55 4.37 -7.83 -1.97
C LYS A 55 3.06 -8.35 -1.36
N ALA A 56 3.15 -9.16 -0.30
CA ALA A 56 2.01 -9.65 0.45
C ALA A 56 1.29 -8.49 1.16
N ALA A 57 2.04 -7.58 1.77
CA ALA A 57 1.49 -6.38 2.40
C ALA A 57 0.76 -5.50 1.38
N TYR A 58 1.37 -5.23 0.22
CA TYR A 58 0.78 -4.50 -0.90
C TYR A 58 -0.54 -5.13 -1.39
N LYS A 59 -0.56 -6.46 -1.60
CA LYS A 59 -1.76 -7.17 -2.03
C LYS A 59 -2.91 -7.00 -1.03
N ARG A 60 -2.62 -6.99 0.27
CA ARG A 60 -3.64 -6.77 1.31
C ARG A 60 -4.10 -5.31 1.37
N ALA A 61 -3.19 -4.34 1.24
CA ALA A 61 -3.55 -2.92 1.15
C ALA A 61 -4.45 -2.65 -0.07
N LYS A 62 -4.10 -3.21 -1.23
CA LYS A 62 -4.91 -3.14 -2.47
C LYS A 62 -6.30 -3.72 -2.28
N ARG A 63 -6.40 -4.88 -1.63
CA ARG A 63 -7.71 -5.48 -1.28
C ARG A 63 -8.55 -4.58 -0.38
N ALA A 64 -7.92 -3.90 0.59
CA ALA A 64 -8.62 -2.98 1.48
C ALA A 64 -9.20 -1.79 0.71
N VAL A 65 -8.41 -1.16 -0.17
CA VAL A 65 -8.88 -0.08 -1.07
C VAL A 65 -10.05 -0.55 -1.94
N MET A 66 -9.89 -1.66 -2.65
CA MET A 66 -10.94 -2.17 -3.55
C MET A 66 -12.23 -2.49 -2.80
N LYS A 67 -12.13 -3.07 -1.58
CA LYS A 67 -13.30 -3.38 -0.76
C LYS A 67 -14.03 -2.11 -0.31
N TYR A 68 -13.29 -1.07 0.07
CA TYR A 68 -13.88 0.20 0.47
C TYR A 68 -14.69 0.84 -0.67
N TYR A 69 -14.11 0.97 -1.86
CA TYR A 69 -14.82 1.58 -2.99
C TYR A 69 -15.91 0.70 -3.61
N LYS A 70 -15.84 -0.62 -3.45
CA LYS A 70 -16.93 -1.51 -3.88
C LYS A 70 -18.18 -1.38 -3.00
N ASN A 71 -17.98 -1.05 -1.72
CA ASN A 71 -19.05 -0.99 -0.72
C ASN A 71 -19.49 0.46 -0.39
N LYS A 72 -18.97 1.44 -1.13
CA LYS A 72 -19.30 2.87 -1.03
C LYS A 72 -20.35 3.19 -2.08
#